data_AF-A0A822FR03-F1
#
_entry.id   AF-A0A822FR03-F1
#
_cell.length_a   1.000
_cell.length_b   1.000
_cell.length_c   1.000
_cell.angle_alpha   90.00
_cell.angle_beta   90.00
_cell.angle_gamma   90.00
#
_symmetry.space_group_name_H-M   'P 1'
#
loop_
_entity.id
_entity.type
_entity.pdbx_description
1 polymer ?
#
loop_
_entity_poly.entity_id
_entity_poly.type
_entity_poly.pdbx_seq_one_letter_code
_entity_poly.pdbx_strand_id
1 'polypeptide(L)'
;IYGKGEHAGEKLIILEPYKIPNRGPYPFNKPRQNIVRFTPTQIEGIKAGMQPGLTLIVGPPGTGKTDVAVQIISNIYHNYPDQRTLIVTHSNQALNQLFEKIMALDVDERHLLRLGHGEEELETDKDFSRYGRVNYILKKRLELLEQVEYLQKSLHVQGDLSYTCETAAHFYMYNILSRWEEYLSKINQSNNNLDILINLFPFKEFFSNLNHNLFDNKQTFENNLEIAQGCYRYIQQIFTQLEEFRSFELMRNGSDRAKYLLVREAKIIAMTCTHAALKRHDLVECGFKYDNILMEEAAQILEIETFIPLLLQTSDQQGRNRLKRCIMIGDHHQLPPVIKNMAFQKYSNMEQALFTRLVRLGVPTIDLDAQGRARASLCSLYNWRYKNLGNLEHVLQQKEFKTTNAGFVYDYQLINVENFNDIGESEPIPYFYQVNYFYNR
;
A
#
# COMPACT_ATOMS: atom_id res chain seq x y z
N ILE A 1 -32.57 -23.90 -2.32
CA ILE A 1 -33.78 -23.17 -2.79
C ILE A 1 -33.33 -21.73 -3.03
N TYR A 2 -32.84 -21.44 -4.23
CA TYR A 2 -32.42 -20.10 -4.63
C TYR A 2 -33.48 -19.55 -5.57
N GLY A 3 -34.20 -18.53 -5.11
CA GLY A 3 -35.18 -17.81 -5.90
C GLY A 3 -34.50 -17.16 -7.10
N LYS A 4 -34.94 -17.55 -8.30
CA LYS A 4 -34.80 -16.74 -9.50
C LYS A 4 -35.75 -15.55 -9.35
N GLY A 5 -35.20 -14.35 -9.47
CA GLY A 5 -35.98 -13.14 -9.75
C GLY A 5 -35.79 -12.04 -8.71
N GLU A 6 -34.72 -11.25 -8.84
CA GLU A 6 -34.71 -9.89 -8.33
C GLU A 6 -34.18 -8.94 -9.41
N HIS A 7 -35.13 -8.23 -9.99
CA HIS A 7 -35.11 -6.86 -10.51
C HIS A 7 -33.79 -6.30 -11.08
N ALA A 8 -33.78 -6.14 -12.41
CA ALA A 8 -33.01 -5.09 -13.08
C ALA A 8 -33.59 -3.71 -12.73
N GLY A 9 -33.43 -3.26 -11.48
CA GLY A 9 -33.58 -1.86 -11.13
C GLY A 9 -32.41 -1.06 -11.71
N GLU A 10 -32.68 0.17 -12.17
CA GLU A 10 -31.62 1.07 -12.62
C GLU A 10 -30.53 1.16 -11.55
N LYS A 11 -29.29 0.81 -11.92
CA LYS A 11 -28.13 0.89 -11.04
C LYS A 11 -27.77 2.36 -10.85
N LEU A 12 -28.46 3.03 -9.94
CA LEU A 12 -28.24 4.43 -9.63
C LEU A 12 -27.01 4.54 -8.72
N ILE A 13 -25.93 5.11 -9.25
CA ILE A 13 -24.71 5.43 -8.49
C ILE A 13 -24.73 6.94 -8.26
N ILE A 14 -24.80 7.36 -6.99
CA ILE A 14 -24.72 8.77 -6.61
C ILE A 14 -23.24 9.14 -6.49
N LEU A 15 -22.83 10.16 -7.25
CA LEU A 15 -21.48 10.69 -7.21
C LEU A 15 -21.49 12.04 -6.50
N GLU A 16 -20.75 12.15 -5.41
CA GLU A 16 -20.57 13.40 -4.67
C GLU A 16 -19.10 13.82 -4.74
N PRO A 17 -18.75 14.80 -5.60
CA PRO A 17 -17.42 15.37 -5.62
C PRO A 17 -17.14 16.09 -4.30
N TYR A 18 -16.00 15.82 -3.68
CA TYR A 18 -15.54 16.54 -2.49
C TYR A 18 -14.15 17.12 -2.71
N LYS A 19 -13.81 18.16 -1.94
CA LYS A 19 -12.50 18.80 -1.98
C LYS A 19 -11.64 18.21 -0.87
N ILE A 20 -10.42 17.78 -1.19
CA ILE A 20 -9.48 17.32 -0.18
C ILE A 20 -9.12 18.52 0.72
N PRO A 21 -9.23 18.40 2.06
CA PRO A 21 -8.84 19.46 2.97
C PRO A 21 -7.38 19.87 2.77
N ASN A 22 -7.13 21.19 2.79
CA ASN A 22 -5.79 21.75 2.74
C ASN A 22 -4.95 21.24 3.93
N ARG A 23 -3.71 20.79 3.67
CA ARG A 23 -2.78 20.23 4.67
C ARG A 23 -1.63 21.18 5.04
N GLY A 24 -1.78 22.47 4.73
CA GLY A 24 -0.80 23.51 5.02
C GLY A 24 -0.30 24.24 3.79
N PRO A 25 0.52 25.28 4.00
CA PRO A 25 0.93 26.19 2.94
C PRO A 25 2.09 25.66 2.08
N TYR A 26 2.70 24.54 2.47
CA TYR A 26 3.86 24.01 1.78
C TYR A 26 3.48 23.09 0.61
N PRO A 27 4.07 23.25 -0.59
CA PRO A 27 3.75 22.42 -1.76
C PRO A 27 3.99 20.92 -1.56
N PHE A 28 4.98 20.55 -0.74
CA PHE A 28 5.31 19.15 -0.45
C PHE A 28 4.27 18.44 0.43
N ASN A 29 3.34 19.17 1.06
CA ASN A 29 2.23 18.59 1.82
C ASN A 29 1.04 18.20 0.93
N LYS A 30 1.08 18.53 -0.37
CA LYS A 30 0.04 18.08 -1.30
C LYS A 30 0.09 16.55 -1.41
N PRO A 31 -1.06 15.86 -1.25
CA PRO A 31 -1.10 14.41 -1.29
C PRO A 31 -0.67 13.91 -2.67
N ARG A 32 0.11 12.83 -2.69
CA ARG A 32 0.49 12.16 -3.94
C ARG A 32 -0.75 11.51 -4.54
N GLN A 33 -1.00 11.76 -5.83
CA GLN A 33 -2.18 11.24 -6.52
C GLN A 33 -1.83 10.00 -7.33
N ASN A 34 -2.76 9.04 -7.37
CA ASN A 34 -2.63 7.92 -8.27
C ASN A 34 -2.73 8.41 -9.74
N ILE A 35 -1.78 7.97 -10.56
CA ILE A 35 -1.72 8.28 -12.01
C ILE A 35 -2.32 7.17 -12.87
N VAL A 36 -2.55 5.99 -12.30
CA VAL A 36 -3.03 4.80 -13.03
C VAL A 36 -4.51 4.97 -13.36
N ARG A 37 -4.84 4.89 -14.65
CA ARG A 37 -6.23 4.82 -15.13
C ARG A 37 -6.70 3.37 -15.13
N PHE A 38 -7.42 2.99 -14.09
CA PHE A 38 -7.92 1.63 -13.94
C PHE A 38 -9.02 1.29 -14.95
N THR A 39 -9.02 0.06 -15.45
CA THR A 39 -10.12 -0.48 -16.27
C THR A 39 -11.37 -0.71 -15.41
N PRO A 40 -12.57 -0.81 -16.00
CA PRO A 40 -13.79 -1.14 -15.25
C PRO A 40 -13.66 -2.41 -14.40
N THR A 41 -12.98 -3.42 -14.93
CA THR A 41 -12.74 -4.70 -14.23
C THR A 41 -11.77 -4.54 -13.05
N GLN A 42 -10.72 -3.74 -13.21
CA GLN A 42 -9.83 -3.36 -12.10
C GLN A 42 -10.57 -2.55 -11.03
N ILE A 43 -11.46 -1.62 -11.43
CA ILE A 43 -12.30 -0.84 -10.50
C ILE A 43 -13.24 -1.76 -9.71
N GLU A 44 -13.84 -2.77 -10.32
CA GLU A 44 -14.65 -3.74 -9.58
C GLU A 44 -13.79 -4.53 -8.57
N GLY A 45 -12.55 -4.88 -8.93
CA GLY A 45 -11.56 -5.46 -8.02
C GLY A 45 -11.27 -4.57 -6.81
N ILE A 46 -11.02 -3.28 -7.07
CA ILE A 46 -10.76 -2.28 -6.02
C ILE A 46 -11.98 -2.12 -5.11
N LYS A 47 -13.16 -1.95 -5.70
CA LYS A 47 -14.43 -1.81 -4.99
C LYS A 47 -14.72 -3.01 -4.10
N ALA A 48 -14.58 -4.23 -4.61
CA ALA A 48 -14.77 -5.45 -3.83
C ALA A 48 -13.76 -5.53 -2.67
N GLY A 49 -12.48 -5.24 -2.93
CA GLY A 49 -11.43 -5.23 -1.91
C GLY A 49 -11.63 -4.19 -0.80
N MET A 50 -12.40 -3.13 -1.04
CA MET A 50 -12.79 -2.15 -0.02
C MET A 50 -13.95 -2.61 0.87
N GLN A 51 -14.72 -3.63 0.46
CA GLN A 51 -15.87 -4.13 1.22
C GLN A 51 -15.45 -5.25 2.19
N PRO A 52 -16.16 -5.43 3.32
CA PRO A 52 -15.99 -6.58 4.20
C PRO A 52 -16.21 -7.91 3.46
N GLY A 53 -15.45 -8.95 3.83
CA GLY A 53 -15.59 -10.31 3.27
C GLY A 53 -14.37 -10.82 2.50
N LEU A 54 -14.59 -11.83 1.67
CA LEU A 54 -13.58 -12.48 0.84
C LEU A 54 -13.63 -11.91 -0.59
N THR A 55 -12.49 -11.43 -1.09
CA THR A 55 -12.32 -10.97 -2.47
C THR A 55 -11.22 -11.78 -3.15
N LEU A 56 -11.55 -12.43 -4.27
CA LEU A 56 -10.60 -13.16 -5.10
C LEU A 56 -10.41 -12.44 -6.43
N ILE A 57 -9.19 -12.02 -6.72
CA ILE A 57 -8.82 -11.37 -7.99
C ILE A 57 -7.88 -12.31 -8.75
N VAL A 58 -8.33 -12.75 -9.92
CA VAL A 58 -7.51 -13.51 -10.87
C VAL A 58 -6.83 -12.50 -11.78
N GLY A 59 -5.51 -12.42 -11.69
CA GLY A 59 -4.73 -11.45 -12.46
C GLY A 59 -3.76 -12.14 -13.41
N PRO A 60 -4.06 -12.21 -14.72
CA PRO A 60 -3.13 -12.73 -15.73
C PRO A 60 -1.78 -11.97 -15.78
N PRO A 61 -0.80 -12.42 -16.57
CA PRO A 61 0.47 -11.72 -16.74
C PRO A 61 0.27 -10.27 -17.21
N GLY A 62 0.81 -9.30 -16.47
CA GLY A 62 0.81 -7.89 -16.87
C GLY A 62 -0.52 -7.13 -16.74
N THR A 63 -1.52 -7.67 -16.05
CA THR A 63 -2.85 -7.02 -15.90
C THR A 63 -2.96 -6.01 -14.76
N GLY A 64 -1.83 -5.63 -14.14
CA GLY A 64 -1.82 -4.61 -13.08
C GLY A 64 -2.28 -5.11 -11.70
N LYS A 65 -2.03 -6.39 -11.37
CA LYS A 65 -2.31 -6.97 -10.04
C LYS A 65 -1.83 -6.07 -8.89
N THR A 66 -0.56 -5.67 -8.98
CA THR A 66 0.10 -4.85 -7.96
C THR A 66 -0.53 -3.45 -7.86
N ASP A 67 -0.89 -2.83 -8.99
CA ASP A 67 -1.58 -1.52 -8.98
C ASP A 67 -2.96 -1.60 -8.32
N VAL A 68 -3.73 -2.66 -8.60
CA VAL A 68 -5.01 -2.93 -7.94
C VAL A 68 -4.82 -3.14 -6.43
N ALA A 69 -3.82 -3.93 -6.04
CA ALA A 69 -3.49 -4.21 -4.64
C ALA A 69 -3.19 -2.92 -3.87
N VAL A 70 -2.30 -2.09 -4.41
CA VAL A 70 -1.84 -0.85 -3.80
C VAL A 70 -2.96 0.18 -3.72
N GLN A 71 -3.85 0.24 -4.72
CA GLN A 71 -5.03 1.11 -4.65
C GLN A 71 -6.03 0.65 -3.58
N ILE A 72 -6.25 -0.66 -3.42
CA ILE A 72 -7.08 -1.21 -2.33
C ILE A 72 -6.48 -0.79 -0.97
N ILE A 73 -5.17 -0.98 -0.79
CA ILE A 73 -4.46 -0.62 0.45
C ILE A 73 -4.59 0.87 0.73
N SER A 74 -4.35 1.73 -0.27
CA SER A 74 -4.47 3.18 -0.15
C SER A 74 -5.90 3.60 0.20
N ASN A 75 -6.91 3.00 -0.45
CA ASN A 75 -8.30 3.31 -0.15
C ASN A 75 -8.68 2.89 1.27
N ILE A 76 -8.28 1.69 1.71
CA ILE A 76 -8.53 1.22 3.08
C ILE A 76 -7.85 2.13 4.11
N TYR A 77 -6.60 2.53 3.85
CA TYR A 77 -5.83 3.42 4.71
C TYR A 77 -6.53 4.76 4.96
N HIS A 78 -7.13 5.36 3.92
CA HIS A 78 -7.84 6.63 4.02
C HIS A 78 -9.27 6.50 4.57
N ASN A 79 -10.01 5.46 4.19
CA ASN A 79 -11.41 5.29 4.58
C ASN A 79 -11.57 4.70 5.99
N TYR A 80 -10.55 3.96 6.45
CA TYR A 80 -10.58 3.28 7.74
C TYR A 80 -9.28 3.51 8.51
N PRO A 81 -9.01 4.75 8.97
CA PRO A 81 -7.73 5.13 9.58
C PRO A 81 -7.41 4.38 10.89
N ASP A 82 -8.42 3.79 11.55
CA ASP A 82 -8.27 2.97 12.77
C ASP A 82 -8.02 1.48 12.47
N GLN A 83 -8.06 1.09 11.21
CA GLN A 83 -7.84 -0.29 10.78
C GLN A 83 -6.41 -0.51 10.34
N ARG A 84 -5.93 -1.74 10.56
CA ARG A 84 -4.58 -2.15 10.14
C ARG A 84 -4.66 -3.21 9.06
N THR A 85 -3.78 -3.09 8.07
CA THR A 85 -3.72 -3.98 6.90
C THR A 85 -2.43 -4.78 6.93
N LEU A 86 -2.58 -6.10 6.94
CA LEU A 86 -1.50 -7.06 6.78
C LEU A 86 -1.35 -7.42 5.30
N ILE A 87 -0.15 -7.25 4.76
CA ILE A 87 0.22 -7.66 3.40
C ILE A 87 1.06 -8.93 3.52
N VAL A 88 0.71 -9.94 2.73
CA VAL A 88 1.49 -11.19 2.64
C VAL A 88 1.79 -11.50 1.19
N THR A 89 3.05 -11.80 0.89
CA THR A 89 3.50 -12.22 -0.45
C THR A 89 4.23 -13.55 -0.37
N HIS A 90 4.40 -14.23 -1.51
CA HIS A 90 5.28 -15.40 -1.58
C HIS A 90 6.76 -14.97 -1.59
N SER A 91 7.10 -13.97 -2.41
CA SER A 91 8.48 -13.52 -2.61
C SER A 91 8.78 -12.13 -2.00
N ASN A 92 10.06 -11.90 -1.66
CA ASN A 92 10.56 -10.57 -1.31
C ASN A 92 10.47 -9.58 -2.49
N GLN A 93 10.59 -10.07 -3.73
CA GLN A 93 10.50 -9.23 -4.93
C GLN A 93 9.11 -8.61 -5.08
N ALA A 94 8.04 -9.40 -4.93
CA ALA A 94 6.68 -8.87 -4.97
C ALA A 94 6.43 -7.88 -3.83
N LEU A 95 6.96 -8.17 -2.64
CA LEU A 95 6.88 -7.24 -1.51
C LEU A 95 7.57 -5.91 -1.84
N ASN A 96 8.79 -5.91 -2.38
CA ASN A 96 9.49 -4.69 -2.80
C ASN A 96 8.66 -3.86 -3.78
N GLN A 97 8.11 -4.50 -4.81
CA GLN A 97 7.27 -3.85 -5.83
C GLN A 97 6.01 -3.21 -5.24
N LEU A 98 5.36 -3.89 -4.28
CA LEU A 98 4.22 -3.32 -3.55
C LEU A 98 4.65 -2.08 -2.76
N PHE A 99 5.75 -2.15 -1.99
CA PHE A 99 6.21 -1.02 -1.18
C PHE A 99 6.56 0.20 -2.01
N GLU A 100 7.32 0.04 -3.09
CA GLU A 100 7.68 1.14 -4.00
C GLU A 100 6.45 1.87 -4.52
N LYS A 101 5.42 1.13 -4.92
CA LYS A 101 4.15 1.70 -5.38
C LYS A 101 3.33 2.33 -4.25
N ILE A 102 3.31 1.74 -3.05
CA ILE A 102 2.64 2.34 -1.87
C ILE A 102 3.30 3.67 -1.52
N MET A 103 4.63 3.74 -1.55
CA MET A 103 5.38 4.96 -1.31
C MET A 103 5.07 6.02 -2.36
N ALA A 104 4.75 5.67 -3.60
CA ALA A 104 4.35 6.63 -4.61
C ALA A 104 2.95 7.25 -4.36
N LEU A 105 2.16 6.71 -3.42
CA LEU A 105 0.83 7.20 -3.06
C LEU A 105 0.84 8.05 -1.78
N ASP A 106 -0.32 8.59 -1.43
CA ASP A 106 -0.55 9.38 -0.21
C ASP A 106 -0.61 8.48 1.05
N VAL A 107 0.49 7.81 1.37
CA VAL A 107 0.62 6.99 2.56
C VAL A 107 1.83 7.46 3.36
N ASP A 108 1.62 7.75 4.64
CA ASP A 108 2.70 8.21 5.51
C ASP A 108 3.66 7.05 5.80
N GLU A 109 4.94 7.29 5.58
CA GLU A 109 6.03 6.31 5.72
C GLU A 109 6.22 5.83 7.16
N ARG A 110 5.72 6.57 8.14
CA ARG A 110 5.70 6.14 9.55
C ARG A 110 4.73 4.98 9.80
N HIS A 111 3.67 4.88 8.98
CA HIS A 111 2.66 3.84 9.11
C HIS A 111 3.04 2.57 8.33
N LEU A 112 4.18 2.56 7.62
CA LEU A 112 4.68 1.44 6.83
C LEU A 112 5.70 0.63 7.63
N LEU A 113 5.54 -0.69 7.68
CA LEU A 113 6.47 -1.60 8.32
C LEU A 113 6.67 -2.87 7.49
N ARG A 114 7.93 -3.21 7.21
CA ARG A 114 8.32 -4.49 6.61
C ARG A 114 8.93 -5.41 7.68
N LEU A 115 8.51 -6.67 7.68
CA LEU A 115 9.08 -7.74 8.50
C LEU A 115 9.61 -8.86 7.60
N GLY A 116 10.84 -9.33 7.83
CA GLY A 116 11.38 -10.41 7.00
C GLY A 116 12.91 -10.49 6.96
N HIS A 117 13.42 -11.61 6.45
CA HIS A 117 14.77 -11.65 5.93
C HIS A 117 14.78 -10.87 4.60
N GLY A 118 15.75 -9.96 4.41
CA GLY A 118 15.75 -9.00 3.29
C GLY A 118 15.15 -7.63 3.62
N GLU A 119 14.98 -7.31 4.92
CA GLU A 119 14.60 -5.97 5.43
C GLU A 119 15.47 -4.83 4.83
N GLU A 120 16.71 -5.14 4.44
CA GLU A 120 17.71 -4.21 3.88
C GLU A 120 17.79 -4.21 2.33
N GLU A 121 17.06 -5.08 1.63
CA GLU A 121 17.15 -5.29 0.17
C GLU A 121 16.17 -4.45 -0.65
N LEU A 122 15.56 -3.41 -0.06
CA LEU A 122 14.84 -2.43 -0.87
C LEU A 122 15.85 -1.56 -1.61
N GLU A 123 15.74 -1.45 -2.93
CA GLU A 123 16.46 -0.47 -3.74
C GLU A 123 15.88 0.94 -3.54
N THR A 124 15.61 1.31 -2.30
CA THR A 124 15.13 2.63 -1.91
C THR A 124 16.08 3.21 -0.88
N ASP A 125 16.29 4.53 -0.88
CA ASP A 125 17.10 5.23 0.14
C ASP A 125 16.52 5.13 1.57
N LYS A 126 15.44 4.36 1.77
CA LYS A 126 14.65 4.32 2.99
C LYS A 126 14.59 2.91 3.55
N ASP A 127 14.89 2.79 4.84
CA ASP A 127 14.88 1.53 5.55
C ASP A 127 13.53 1.30 6.28
N PHE A 128 12.70 0.40 5.77
CA PHE A 128 11.39 0.02 6.33
C PHE A 128 11.45 -1.18 7.29
N SER A 129 12.66 -1.63 7.64
CA SER A 129 12.89 -2.58 8.71
C SER A 129 12.43 -2.05 10.06
N ARG A 130 12.37 -2.94 11.05
CA ARG A 130 12.06 -2.52 12.44
C ARG A 130 13.05 -1.46 12.94
N TYR A 131 14.34 -1.64 12.68
CA TYR A 131 15.39 -0.73 13.13
C TYR A 131 15.37 0.58 12.35
N GLY A 132 15.24 0.52 11.03
CA GLY A 132 15.11 1.69 10.16
C GLY A 132 13.95 2.58 10.51
N ARG A 133 12.78 1.99 10.80
CA ARG A 133 11.60 2.75 11.24
C ARG A 133 11.76 3.37 12.62
N VAL A 134 12.40 2.68 13.56
CA VAL A 134 12.74 3.28 14.86
C VAL A 134 13.68 4.48 14.67
N ASN A 135 14.72 4.35 13.85
CA ASN A 135 15.67 5.44 13.56
C ASN A 135 14.98 6.62 12.87
N TYR A 136 14.10 6.34 11.90
CA TYR A 136 13.28 7.35 11.25
C TYR A 136 12.44 8.14 12.26
N ILE A 137 11.73 7.44 13.17
CA ILE A 137 10.89 8.09 14.19
C ILE A 137 11.74 8.93 15.14
N LEU A 138 12.89 8.43 15.60
CA LEU A 138 13.77 9.18 16.49
C LEU A 138 14.31 10.45 15.84
N LYS A 139 14.73 10.37 14.57
CA LYS A 139 15.17 11.54 13.80
C LYS A 139 14.01 12.52 13.59
N LYS A 140 12.85 12.03 13.15
CA LYS A 140 11.66 12.84 12.88
C LYS A 140 11.16 13.56 14.14
N ARG A 141 11.20 12.89 15.29
CA ARG A 141 10.88 13.48 16.59
C ARG A 141 11.75 14.72 16.87
N LEU A 142 13.06 14.64 16.66
CA LEU A 142 13.95 15.78 16.86
C LEU A 142 13.61 16.95 15.90
N GLU A 143 13.36 16.66 14.62
CA GLU A 143 12.94 17.67 13.64
C GLU A 143 11.62 18.35 14.03
N LEU A 144 10.66 17.60 14.58
CA LEU A 144 9.37 18.14 15.00
C LEU A 144 9.49 18.96 16.29
N LEU A 145 10.31 18.53 17.25
CA LEU A 145 10.56 19.31 18.47
C LEU A 145 11.23 20.65 18.14
N GLU A 146 12.18 20.67 17.19
CA GLU A 146 12.77 21.92 16.70
C GLU A 146 11.73 22.85 16.05
N GLN A 147 10.73 22.29 15.35
CA GLN A 147 9.60 23.08 14.85
C GLN A 147 8.72 23.63 15.98
N VAL A 148 8.53 22.90 17.08
CA VAL A 148 7.81 23.40 18.26
C VAL A 148 8.58 24.55 18.91
N GLU A 149 9.91 24.45 19.03
CA GLU A 149 10.77 25.54 19.51
C GLU A 149 10.65 26.79 18.63
N TYR A 150 10.67 26.60 17.30
CA TYR A 150 10.48 27.70 16.36
C TYR A 150 9.09 28.32 16.49
N LEU A 151 8.04 27.50 16.65
CA LEU A 151 6.67 27.97 16.88
C LEU A 151 6.55 28.76 18.18
N GLN A 152 7.17 28.31 19.28
CA GLN A 152 7.22 29.05 20.54
C GLN A 152 7.85 30.43 20.37
N LYS A 153 9.01 30.50 19.69
CA LYS A 153 9.71 31.77 19.40
C LYS A 153 8.83 32.71 18.56
N SER A 154 8.15 32.18 17.54
CA SER A 154 7.26 32.96 16.68
C SER A 154 6.00 33.49 17.39
N LEU A 155 5.65 32.91 18.54
CA LEU A 155 4.54 33.34 19.38
C LEU A 155 4.98 34.21 20.56
N HIS A 156 6.28 34.53 20.65
CA HIS A 156 6.88 35.33 21.73
C HIS A 156 6.59 34.79 23.14
N VAL A 157 6.46 33.46 23.28
CA VAL A 157 6.20 32.81 24.56
C VAL A 157 7.51 32.55 25.29
N GLN A 158 7.67 33.12 26.48
CA GLN A 158 8.85 32.88 27.33
C GLN A 158 8.84 31.47 27.92
N GLY A 159 9.98 30.77 27.88
CA GLY A 159 10.16 29.45 28.46
C GLY A 159 11.51 28.82 28.08
N ASP A 160 11.92 27.80 28.82
CA ASP A 160 13.11 27.02 28.49
C ASP A 160 13.00 26.40 27.09
N LEU A 161 14.11 26.40 26.36
CA LEU A 161 14.11 26.11 24.93
C LEU A 161 13.86 24.64 24.61
N SER A 162 14.14 23.69 25.51
CA SER A 162 14.09 22.26 25.17
C SER A 162 12.71 21.63 25.39
N TYR A 163 12.03 21.25 24.31
CA TYR A 163 10.77 20.49 24.38
C TYR A 163 11.00 18.99 24.46
N THR A 164 10.12 18.31 25.20
CA THR A 164 9.87 16.86 25.12
C THR A 164 8.53 16.63 24.43
N CYS A 165 8.18 15.38 24.09
CA CYS A 165 6.86 15.09 23.54
C CYS A 165 5.74 15.52 24.51
N GLU A 166 5.97 15.36 25.82
CA GLU A 166 5.01 15.74 26.86
C GLU A 166 4.87 17.27 27.00
N THR A 167 5.97 18.02 27.07
CA THR A 167 5.88 19.49 27.18
C THR A 167 5.35 20.11 25.90
N ALA A 168 5.59 19.50 24.73
CA ALA A 168 4.97 19.90 23.47
C ALA A 168 3.45 19.73 23.50
N ALA A 169 2.92 18.64 24.06
CA ALA A 169 1.48 18.43 24.21
C ALA A 169 0.84 19.50 25.11
N HIS A 170 1.49 19.86 26.23
CA HIS A 170 1.05 20.98 27.06
C HIS A 170 1.07 22.31 26.30
N PHE A 171 2.14 22.58 25.55
CA PHE A 171 2.24 23.79 24.74
C PHE A 171 1.13 23.88 23.69
N TYR A 172 0.80 22.76 23.03
CA TYR A 172 -0.33 22.69 22.10
C TYR A 172 -1.65 23.10 22.77
N MET A 173 -2.00 22.47 23.90
CA MET A 173 -3.26 22.74 24.59
C MET A 173 -3.37 24.19 25.09
N TYR A 174 -2.31 24.70 25.73
CA TYR A 174 -2.39 26.02 26.38
C TYR A 174 -2.12 27.19 25.45
N ASN A 175 -1.29 27.02 24.41
CA ASN A 175 -0.90 28.12 23.53
C ASN A 175 -1.49 28.05 22.13
N ILE A 176 -1.53 26.86 21.53
CA ILE A 176 -1.94 26.70 20.12
C ILE A 176 -3.45 26.59 20.01
N LEU A 177 -4.07 25.67 20.75
CA LEU A 177 -5.50 25.42 20.71
C LEU A 177 -6.29 26.65 21.18
N SER A 178 -5.86 27.27 22.29
CA SER A 178 -6.48 28.50 22.83
C SER A 178 -6.49 29.66 21.82
N ARG A 179 -5.36 29.94 21.16
CA ARG A 179 -5.25 30.98 20.13
C ARG A 179 -6.10 30.67 18.90
N TRP A 180 -6.16 29.41 18.51
CA TRP A 180 -6.97 28.99 17.37
C TRP A 180 -8.47 29.13 17.64
N GLU A 181 -8.93 28.72 18.82
CA GLU A 181 -10.33 28.88 19.24
C GLU A 181 -10.72 30.36 19.35
N GLU A 182 -9.85 31.20 19.92
CA GLU A 182 -10.05 32.65 19.98
C GLU A 182 -10.14 33.26 18.58
N TYR A 183 -9.26 32.86 17.66
CA TYR A 183 -9.27 33.28 16.27
C TYR A 183 -10.57 32.90 15.55
N LEU A 184 -11.01 31.64 15.68
CA LEU A 184 -12.26 31.17 15.09
C LEU A 184 -13.48 31.89 15.68
N SER A 185 -13.50 32.15 16.99
CA SER A 185 -14.57 32.90 17.63
C SER A 185 -14.68 34.31 17.06
N LYS A 186 -13.55 35.01 16.86
CA LYS A 186 -13.52 36.37 16.28
C LYS A 186 -13.92 36.36 14.80
N ILE A 187 -13.54 35.33 14.04
CA ILE A 187 -13.96 35.18 12.65
C ILE A 187 -15.47 34.94 12.52
N ASN A 188 -16.06 34.09 13.37
CA ASN A 188 -17.50 33.81 13.30
C ASN A 188 -18.35 35.06 13.60
N GLN A 189 -17.79 36.05 14.29
CA GLN A 189 -18.43 37.34 14.58
C GLN A 189 -18.18 38.41 13.51
N SER A 190 -17.27 38.18 12.56
CA SER A 190 -16.75 39.21 11.65
C SER A 190 -17.55 39.42 10.36
N ASN A 191 -18.70 38.73 10.19
CA ASN A 191 -19.52 38.77 8.97
C ASN A 191 -18.71 38.58 7.68
N ASN A 192 -17.79 37.59 7.68
CA ASN A 192 -16.92 37.26 6.55
C ASN A 192 -15.96 38.39 6.11
N ASN A 193 -15.50 39.23 7.05
CA ASN A 193 -14.51 40.27 6.75
C ASN A 193 -13.10 39.67 6.56
N LEU A 194 -12.56 39.90 5.36
CA LEU A 194 -11.26 39.36 4.92
C LEU A 194 -10.07 40.01 5.66
N ASP A 195 -10.12 41.30 5.96
CA ASP A 195 -9.06 41.98 6.70
C ASP A 195 -8.94 41.43 8.12
N ILE A 196 -10.07 41.11 8.75
CA ILE A 196 -10.11 40.50 10.09
C ILE A 196 -9.49 39.10 10.06
N LEU A 197 -9.81 38.29 9.05
CA LEU A 197 -9.26 36.94 8.87
C LEU A 197 -7.72 36.96 8.75
N ILE A 198 -7.18 37.88 7.95
CA ILE A 198 -5.75 37.95 7.66
C ILE A 198 -4.97 38.57 8.82
N ASN A 199 -5.48 39.64 9.41
CA ASN A 199 -4.76 40.36 10.47
C ASN A 199 -4.79 39.64 11.81
N LEU A 200 -5.85 38.89 12.11
CA LEU A 200 -5.96 38.16 13.38
C LEU A 200 -5.36 36.75 13.32
N PHE A 201 -4.83 36.30 12.18
CA PHE A 201 -4.27 34.95 12.06
C PHE A 201 -3.07 34.76 13.00
N PRO A 202 -3.15 33.85 13.99
CA PRO A 202 -2.22 33.84 15.12
C PRO A 202 -0.84 33.25 14.79
N PHE A 203 -0.68 32.57 13.65
CA PHE A 203 0.55 31.84 13.31
C PHE A 203 1.32 32.46 12.14
N LYS A 204 1.11 33.76 11.86
CA LYS A 204 1.70 34.45 10.69
C LYS A 204 3.22 34.41 10.68
N GLU A 205 3.87 34.63 11.84
CA GLU A 205 5.33 34.62 11.94
C GLU A 205 5.93 33.22 11.74
N PHE A 206 5.25 32.17 12.20
CA PHE A 206 5.69 30.78 11.99
C PHE A 206 5.78 30.41 10.51
N PHE A 207 4.87 30.93 9.69
CA PHE A 207 4.86 30.71 8.23
C PHE A 207 5.58 31.82 7.43
N SER A 208 6.41 32.64 8.09
CA SER A 208 7.14 33.73 7.43
C SER A 208 8.20 33.26 6.42
N ASN A 209 8.64 32.00 6.54
CA ASN A 209 9.64 31.38 5.66
C ASN A 209 9.09 30.97 4.28
N LEU A 210 7.83 31.27 3.97
CA LEU A 210 7.22 30.97 2.68
C LEU A 210 7.74 31.93 1.59
N ASN A 211 8.01 31.38 0.41
CA ASN A 211 8.41 32.17 -0.78
C ASN A 211 7.23 32.96 -1.41
N HIS A 212 6.05 32.95 -0.79
CA HIS A 212 4.84 33.58 -1.27
C HIS A 212 3.99 34.08 -0.09
N ASN A 213 3.09 35.02 -0.35
CA ASN A 213 2.13 35.49 0.65
C ASN A 213 1.18 34.36 1.04
N LEU A 214 1.00 34.15 2.35
CA LEU A 214 0.12 33.12 2.88
C LEU A 214 -1.34 33.31 2.46
N PHE A 215 -1.82 34.55 2.49
CA PHE A 215 -3.17 34.94 2.13
C PHE A 215 -3.15 35.82 0.89
N ASP A 216 -4.19 35.70 0.06
CA ASP A 216 -4.36 36.51 -1.15
C ASP A 216 -5.64 37.34 -1.03
N ASN A 217 -5.47 38.67 -0.99
CA ASN A 217 -6.56 39.64 -0.89
C ASN A 217 -7.49 39.61 -2.11
N LYS A 218 -7.08 38.98 -3.22
CA LYS A 218 -7.91 38.79 -4.41
C LYS A 218 -8.79 37.54 -4.36
N GLN A 219 -8.56 36.64 -3.40
CA GLN A 219 -9.35 35.43 -3.23
C GLN A 219 -10.55 35.64 -2.30
N THR A 220 -11.53 34.75 -2.38
CA THR A 220 -12.72 34.81 -1.52
C THR A 220 -12.36 34.56 -0.06
N PHE A 221 -13.25 35.01 0.83
CA PHE A 221 -13.13 34.75 2.26
C PHE A 221 -13.06 33.24 2.56
N GLU A 222 -13.88 32.41 1.91
CA GLU A 222 -13.90 30.96 2.13
C GLU A 222 -12.58 30.30 1.74
N ASN A 223 -11.95 30.73 0.64
CA ASN A 223 -10.66 30.19 0.21
C ASN A 223 -9.54 30.58 1.19
N ASN A 224 -9.51 31.83 1.66
CA ASN A 224 -8.54 32.26 2.67
C ASN A 224 -8.77 31.58 4.03
N LEU A 225 -10.03 31.30 4.38
CA LEU A 225 -10.37 30.53 5.58
C LEU A 225 -9.87 29.09 5.48
N GLU A 226 -10.04 28.44 4.31
CA GLU A 226 -9.51 27.10 4.08
C GLU A 226 -7.97 27.06 4.10
N ILE A 227 -7.30 28.13 3.67
CA ILE A 227 -5.84 28.28 3.84
C ILE A 227 -5.47 28.38 5.32
N ALA A 228 -6.16 29.23 6.10
CA ALA A 228 -5.92 29.36 7.54
C ALA A 228 -6.15 28.02 8.28
N GLN A 229 -7.24 27.32 7.94
CA GLN A 229 -7.53 25.99 8.46
C GLN A 229 -6.45 24.98 8.04
N GLY A 230 -5.97 25.02 6.81
CA GLY A 230 -4.87 24.18 6.35
C GLY A 230 -3.58 24.40 7.13
N CYS A 231 -3.26 25.67 7.44
CA CYS A 231 -2.13 26.02 8.30
C CYS A 231 -2.28 25.49 9.72
N TYR A 232 -3.48 25.57 10.29
CA TYR A 232 -3.76 24.97 11.59
C TYR A 232 -3.64 23.44 11.55
N ARG A 233 -4.17 22.78 10.51
CA ARG A 233 -4.03 21.32 10.32
C ARG A 233 -2.56 20.90 10.23
N TYR A 234 -1.71 21.70 9.57
CA TYR A 234 -0.27 21.47 9.54
C TYR A 234 0.34 21.51 10.94
N ILE A 235 0.05 22.55 11.72
CA ILE A 235 0.55 22.67 13.10
C ILE A 235 0.01 21.53 13.97
N GLN A 236 -1.28 21.24 13.89
CA GLN A 236 -1.92 20.15 14.62
C GLN A 236 -1.27 18.79 14.28
N GLN A 237 -0.90 18.57 13.01
CA GLN A 237 -0.23 17.35 12.59
C GLN A 237 1.12 17.18 13.29
N ILE A 238 1.93 18.24 13.45
CA ILE A 238 3.21 18.21 14.20
C ILE A 238 2.99 17.63 15.59
N PHE A 239 2.03 18.17 16.35
CA PHE A 239 1.74 17.73 17.72
C PHE A 239 1.12 16.33 17.77
N THR A 240 0.29 15.99 16.77
CA THR A 240 -0.28 14.64 16.65
C THR A 240 0.84 13.60 16.50
N GLN A 241 1.85 13.86 15.67
CA GLN A 241 2.98 12.94 15.53
C GLN A 241 3.83 12.88 16.80
N LEU A 242 4.05 14.03 17.47
CA LEU A 242 4.82 14.05 18.72
C LEU A 242 4.15 13.24 19.83
N GLU A 243 2.82 13.26 19.93
CA GLU A 243 2.08 12.43 20.89
C GLU A 243 2.21 10.94 20.56
N GLU A 244 2.13 10.56 19.28
CA GLU A 244 2.38 9.18 18.84
C GLU A 244 3.83 8.73 19.16
N PHE A 245 4.79 9.65 19.05
CA PHE A 245 6.21 9.42 19.35
C PHE A 245 6.54 9.43 20.83
N ARG A 246 5.62 9.88 21.70
CA ARG A 246 5.82 9.94 23.17
C ARG A 246 6.22 8.59 23.75
N SER A 247 5.64 7.51 23.25
CA SER A 247 5.98 6.15 23.70
C SER A 247 7.44 5.78 23.41
N PHE A 248 8.04 6.30 22.33
CA PHE A 248 9.44 6.06 21.98
C PHE A 248 10.42 6.79 22.90
N GLU A 249 9.98 7.90 23.51
CA GLU A 249 10.73 8.61 24.55
C GLU A 249 10.80 7.80 25.85
N LEU A 250 9.71 7.14 26.22
CA LEU A 250 9.62 6.33 27.44
C LEU A 250 10.38 5.00 27.33
N MET A 251 10.37 4.37 26.16
CA MET A 251 11.08 3.10 25.94
C MET A 251 12.58 3.33 25.69
N ARG A 252 13.44 2.64 26.44
CA ARG A 252 14.90 2.74 26.28
C ARG A 252 15.48 1.74 25.28
N ASN A 253 14.93 0.53 25.21
CA ASN A 253 15.47 -0.54 24.37
C ASN A 253 14.93 -0.48 22.94
N GLY A 254 15.79 -0.73 21.95
CA GLY A 254 15.37 -0.80 20.55
C GLY A 254 14.33 -1.90 20.27
N SER A 255 14.42 -3.03 20.98
CA SER A 255 13.45 -4.14 20.87
C SER A 255 12.04 -3.72 21.29
N ASP A 256 11.91 -3.02 22.42
CA ASP A 256 10.62 -2.56 22.93
C ASP A 256 10.01 -1.50 22.00
N ARG A 257 10.84 -0.58 21.48
CA ARG A 257 10.43 0.40 20.46
C ARG A 257 9.93 -0.27 19.19
N ALA A 258 10.62 -1.30 18.71
CA ALA A 258 10.22 -2.07 17.55
C ALA A 258 8.89 -2.83 17.80
N LYS A 259 8.71 -3.37 19.01
CA LYS A 259 7.46 -4.03 19.41
C LYS A 259 6.29 -3.04 19.45
N TYR A 260 6.50 -1.84 19.99
CA TYR A 260 5.49 -0.79 20.01
C TYR A 260 5.10 -0.35 18.60
N LEU A 261 6.08 -0.13 17.72
CA LEU A 261 5.85 0.19 16.30
C LEU A 261 4.95 -0.88 15.66
N LEU A 262 5.27 -2.15 15.88
CA LEU A 262 4.53 -3.29 15.35
C LEU A 262 3.13 -3.45 15.93
N VAL A 263 2.89 -3.03 17.18
CA VAL A 263 1.59 -3.24 17.85
C VAL A 263 0.67 -2.05 17.68
N ARG A 264 1.19 -0.82 17.64
CA ARG A 264 0.37 0.41 17.68
C ARG A 264 0.54 1.32 16.48
N GLU A 265 1.76 1.60 16.06
CA GLU A 265 2.02 2.70 15.11
C GLU A 265 1.79 2.30 13.64
N ALA A 266 2.32 1.15 13.23
CA ALA A 266 2.23 0.73 11.84
C ALA A 266 0.78 0.42 11.46
N LYS A 267 0.28 0.99 10.35
CA LYS A 267 -1.06 0.70 9.81
C LYS A 267 -1.00 -0.28 8.65
N ILE A 268 0.12 -0.33 7.93
CA ILE A 268 0.37 -1.27 6.85
C ILE A 268 1.61 -2.06 7.21
N ILE A 269 1.44 -3.36 7.45
CA ILE A 269 2.49 -4.28 7.87
C ILE A 269 2.61 -5.35 6.81
N ALA A 270 3.81 -5.60 6.33
CA ALA A 270 4.04 -6.53 5.23
C ALA A 270 5.14 -7.54 5.55
N MET A 271 4.95 -8.77 5.10
CA MET A 271 5.91 -9.87 5.26
C MET A 271 5.71 -10.95 4.20
N THR A 272 6.67 -11.86 4.06
CA THR A 272 6.45 -13.06 3.26
C THR A 272 5.63 -14.10 4.03
N CYS A 273 4.95 -15.01 3.32
CA CYS A 273 4.20 -16.11 3.92
C CYS A 273 5.10 -17.02 4.79
N THR A 274 6.34 -17.25 4.36
CA THR A 274 7.36 -17.97 5.12
C THR A 274 7.70 -17.26 6.43
N HIS A 275 7.86 -15.94 6.39
CA HIS A 275 8.13 -15.18 7.62
C HIS A 275 6.92 -15.18 8.56
N ALA A 276 5.69 -15.04 8.03
CA ALA A 276 4.47 -15.16 8.80
C ALA A 276 4.37 -16.53 9.52
N ALA A 277 4.74 -17.61 8.83
CA ALA A 277 4.77 -18.95 9.41
C ALA A 277 5.79 -19.07 10.55
N LEU A 278 7.03 -18.60 10.32
CA LEU A 278 8.11 -18.65 11.32
C LEU A 278 7.84 -17.78 12.55
N LYS A 279 7.21 -16.61 12.36
CA LYS A 279 7.01 -15.60 13.41
C LYS A 279 5.63 -15.60 14.04
N ARG A 280 4.76 -16.56 13.68
CA ARG A 280 3.39 -16.64 14.22
C ARG A 280 3.36 -16.57 15.74
N HIS A 281 4.19 -17.35 16.44
CA HIS A 281 4.21 -17.39 17.90
C HIS A 281 4.54 -16.00 18.47
N ASP A 282 5.66 -15.41 18.05
CA ASP A 282 6.15 -14.11 18.50
C ASP A 282 5.13 -12.99 18.23
N LEU A 283 4.44 -13.03 17.08
CA LEU A 283 3.41 -12.06 16.70
C LEU A 283 2.16 -12.17 17.59
N VAL A 284 1.72 -13.38 17.89
CA VAL A 284 0.57 -13.61 18.78
C VAL A 284 0.91 -13.17 20.21
N GLU A 285 2.09 -13.53 20.70
CA GLU A 285 2.56 -13.17 22.05
C GLU A 285 2.77 -11.66 22.21
N CYS A 286 3.22 -10.97 21.16
CA CYS A 286 3.35 -9.51 21.21
C CYS A 286 2.02 -8.76 21.14
N GLY A 287 0.91 -9.46 20.94
CA GLY A 287 -0.42 -8.86 20.82
C GLY A 287 -0.63 -8.17 19.47
N PHE A 288 -0.02 -8.69 18.40
CA PHE A 288 -0.23 -8.20 17.04
C PHE A 288 -1.73 -8.27 16.66
N LYS A 289 -2.22 -7.22 16.00
CA LYS A 289 -3.62 -7.08 15.57
C LYS A 289 -3.72 -6.46 14.20
N TYR A 290 -4.66 -6.95 13.40
CA TYR A 290 -4.97 -6.44 12.07
C TYR A 290 -6.43 -6.70 11.71
N ASP A 291 -6.96 -5.85 10.85
CA ASP A 291 -8.37 -5.83 10.44
C ASP A 291 -8.52 -6.36 9.02
N ASN A 292 -7.51 -6.19 8.17
CA ASN A 292 -7.56 -6.54 6.75
C ASN A 292 -6.32 -7.37 6.39
N ILE A 293 -6.47 -8.37 5.54
CA ILE A 293 -5.35 -9.08 4.94
C ILE A 293 -5.42 -8.99 3.41
N LEU A 294 -4.30 -8.64 2.79
CA LEU A 294 -4.11 -8.68 1.34
C LEU A 294 -2.97 -9.64 1.02
N MET A 295 -3.23 -10.61 0.13
CA MET A 295 -2.25 -11.57 -0.34
C MET A 295 -1.97 -11.37 -1.82
N GLU A 296 -0.72 -11.12 -2.20
CA GLU A 296 -0.27 -11.17 -3.60
C GLU A 296 0.46 -12.49 -3.87
N GLU A 297 0.49 -12.92 -5.14
CA GLU A 297 1.02 -14.22 -5.55
C GLU A 297 0.28 -15.40 -4.89
N ALA A 298 -1.00 -15.21 -4.56
CA ALA A 298 -1.76 -16.15 -3.74
C ALA A 298 -1.88 -17.58 -4.32
N ALA A 299 -1.72 -17.72 -5.64
CA ALA A 299 -1.70 -19.03 -6.31
C ALA A 299 -0.36 -19.78 -6.19
N GLN A 300 0.71 -19.10 -5.76
CA GLN A 300 2.05 -19.68 -5.54
C GLN A 300 2.33 -19.98 -4.07
N ILE A 301 1.42 -19.63 -3.16
CA ILE A 301 1.56 -19.89 -1.72
C ILE A 301 0.91 -21.24 -1.39
N LEU A 302 1.59 -22.07 -0.59
CA LEU A 302 1.04 -23.35 -0.11
C LEU A 302 -0.24 -23.12 0.70
N GLU A 303 -1.15 -24.09 0.68
CA GLU A 303 -2.43 -23.95 1.37
C GLU A 303 -2.28 -23.64 2.87
N ILE A 304 -1.38 -24.34 3.58
CA ILE A 304 -1.12 -24.09 4.99
C ILE A 304 -0.47 -22.72 5.24
N GLU A 305 0.43 -22.29 4.37
CA GLU A 305 1.10 -20.98 4.47
C GLU A 305 0.16 -19.82 4.10
N THR A 306 -0.93 -20.09 3.37
CA THR A 306 -2.01 -19.13 3.16
C THR A 306 -2.92 -19.05 4.39
N PHE A 307 -3.13 -20.16 5.09
CA PHE A 307 -4.00 -20.21 6.26
C PHE A 307 -3.38 -19.59 7.52
N ILE A 308 -2.07 -19.78 7.76
CA ILE A 308 -1.37 -19.26 8.93
C ILE A 308 -1.55 -17.73 9.10
N PRO A 309 -1.37 -16.89 8.06
CA PRO A 309 -1.60 -15.47 8.13
C PRO A 309 -3.00 -15.02 8.56
N LEU A 310 -4.01 -15.89 8.53
CA LEU A 310 -5.36 -15.58 9.01
C LEU A 310 -5.46 -15.63 10.56
N LEU A 311 -4.42 -16.15 11.21
CA LEU A 311 -4.36 -16.46 12.64
C LEU A 311 -3.08 -15.90 13.31
N LEU A 312 -2.56 -14.76 12.85
CA LEU A 312 -1.43 -14.07 13.48
C LEU A 312 -1.85 -13.16 14.65
N GLN A 313 -3.12 -13.21 15.03
CA GLN A 313 -3.69 -12.42 16.12
C GLN A 313 -4.59 -13.29 17.00
N THR A 314 -4.75 -12.88 18.26
CA THR A 314 -5.72 -13.49 19.17
C THR A 314 -7.14 -13.03 18.87
N SER A 315 -8.13 -13.85 19.26
CA SER A 315 -9.54 -13.48 19.17
C SER A 315 -9.87 -12.31 20.11
N ASP A 316 -10.93 -11.57 19.80
CA ASP A 316 -11.45 -10.55 20.70
C ASP A 316 -12.01 -11.18 22.00
N GLN A 317 -12.39 -10.34 22.96
CA GLN A 317 -12.96 -10.80 24.25
C GLN A 317 -14.24 -11.63 24.08
N GLN A 318 -14.88 -11.57 22.91
CA GLN A 318 -16.09 -12.32 22.58
C GLN A 318 -15.78 -13.58 21.75
N GLY A 319 -14.51 -13.95 21.59
CA GLY A 319 -14.07 -15.13 20.84
C GLY A 319 -14.15 -14.98 19.33
N ARG A 320 -14.32 -13.76 18.79
CA ARG A 320 -14.44 -13.50 17.35
C ARG A 320 -13.10 -13.11 16.75
N ASN A 321 -12.90 -13.49 15.49
CA ASN A 321 -11.77 -13.00 14.71
C ASN A 321 -12.00 -11.52 14.35
N ARG A 322 -10.98 -10.68 14.54
CA ARG A 322 -11.00 -9.25 14.19
C ARG A 322 -11.02 -9.02 12.67
N LEU A 323 -10.66 -10.01 11.87
CA LEU A 323 -10.53 -9.90 10.42
C LEU A 323 -11.86 -9.49 9.77
N LYS A 324 -11.85 -8.36 9.07
CA LYS A 324 -12.96 -7.78 8.31
C LYS A 324 -12.87 -8.10 6.82
N ARG A 325 -11.65 -8.16 6.27
CA ARG A 325 -11.40 -8.36 4.84
C ARG A 325 -10.29 -9.35 4.59
N CYS A 326 -10.51 -10.23 3.61
CA CYS A 326 -9.51 -11.13 3.07
C CYS A 326 -9.47 -10.96 1.55
N ILE A 327 -8.42 -10.30 1.06
CA ILE A 327 -8.21 -10.04 -0.36
C ILE A 327 -7.09 -10.96 -0.82
N MET A 328 -7.35 -11.81 -1.82
CA MET A 328 -6.32 -12.65 -2.43
C MET A 328 -6.23 -12.34 -3.92
N ILE A 329 -5.01 -12.05 -4.38
CA ILE A 329 -4.69 -11.69 -5.76
C ILE A 329 -3.67 -12.71 -6.27
N GLY A 330 -4.02 -13.44 -7.31
CA GLY A 330 -3.18 -14.53 -7.82
C GLY A 330 -3.54 -14.94 -9.24
N ASP A 331 -2.80 -15.91 -9.76
CA ASP A 331 -3.07 -16.51 -11.07
C ASP A 331 -2.94 -18.03 -10.98
N HIS A 332 -4.08 -18.71 -10.94
CA HIS A 332 -4.16 -20.16 -10.85
C HIS A 332 -3.93 -20.87 -12.20
N HIS A 333 -3.74 -20.11 -13.29
CA HIS A 333 -3.30 -20.63 -14.59
C HIS A 333 -1.77 -20.59 -14.78
N GLN A 334 -1.04 -19.94 -13.86
CA GLN A 334 0.43 -19.95 -13.81
C GLN A 334 0.96 -21.06 -12.90
N LEU A 335 2.28 -21.06 -12.66
CA LEU A 335 2.95 -22.07 -11.84
C LEU A 335 2.39 -22.12 -10.42
N PRO A 336 2.15 -23.34 -9.87
CA PRO A 336 1.76 -23.55 -8.49
C PRO A 336 2.97 -23.41 -7.53
N PRO A 337 2.77 -23.47 -6.20
CA PRO A 337 3.85 -23.60 -5.22
C PRO A 337 4.76 -24.79 -5.55
N VAL A 338 6.08 -24.61 -5.35
CA VAL A 338 7.08 -25.63 -5.70
C VAL A 338 7.09 -26.76 -4.65
N ILE A 339 6.81 -27.99 -5.09
CA ILE A 339 6.93 -29.20 -4.27
C ILE A 339 8.22 -29.93 -4.65
N LYS A 340 9.17 -30.01 -3.71
CA LYS A 340 10.49 -30.62 -3.96
C LYS A 340 10.41 -32.08 -4.38
N ASN A 341 9.52 -32.85 -3.74
CA ASN A 341 9.30 -34.25 -4.08
C ASN A 341 7.94 -34.41 -4.79
N MET A 342 8.00 -34.59 -6.10
CA MET A 342 6.85 -34.74 -6.98
C MET A 342 5.89 -35.88 -6.59
N ALA A 343 6.32 -36.85 -5.76
CA ALA A 343 5.44 -37.88 -5.24
C ALA A 343 4.28 -37.29 -4.41
N PHE A 344 4.55 -36.26 -3.60
CA PHE A 344 3.51 -35.60 -2.80
C PHE A 344 2.54 -34.77 -3.65
N GLN A 345 3.03 -34.20 -4.75
CA GLN A 345 2.17 -33.56 -5.75
C GLN A 345 1.26 -34.60 -6.41
N LYS A 346 1.85 -35.69 -6.95
CA LYS A 346 1.11 -36.72 -7.70
C LYS A 346 0.07 -37.45 -6.84
N TYR A 347 0.41 -37.80 -5.60
CA TYR A 347 -0.46 -38.62 -4.74
C TYR A 347 -1.42 -37.78 -3.89
N SER A 348 -0.97 -36.63 -3.39
CA SER A 348 -1.72 -35.84 -2.40
C SER A 348 -2.18 -34.47 -2.91
N ASN A 349 -1.84 -34.09 -4.14
CA ASN A 349 -2.10 -32.76 -4.69
C ASN A 349 -1.56 -31.62 -3.79
N MET A 350 -0.38 -31.84 -3.17
CA MET A 350 0.20 -30.93 -2.18
C MET A 350 0.51 -29.53 -2.72
N GLU A 351 0.68 -29.39 -4.04
CA GLU A 351 0.89 -28.09 -4.70
C GLU A 351 -0.38 -27.23 -4.76
N GLN A 352 -1.55 -27.76 -4.41
CA GLN A 352 -2.76 -26.96 -4.49
C GLN A 352 -2.72 -25.81 -3.48
N ALA A 353 -2.64 -24.58 -3.98
CA ALA A 353 -2.81 -23.38 -3.19
C ALA A 353 -4.27 -23.22 -2.71
N LEU A 354 -4.46 -22.58 -1.55
CA LEU A 354 -5.79 -22.23 -1.04
C LEU A 354 -6.57 -21.40 -2.07
N PHE A 355 -5.90 -20.44 -2.71
CA PHE A 355 -6.48 -19.63 -3.80
C PHE A 355 -7.06 -20.50 -4.91
N THR A 356 -6.27 -21.42 -5.46
CA THR A 356 -6.68 -22.35 -6.52
C THR A 356 -7.83 -23.25 -6.06
N ARG A 357 -7.83 -23.71 -4.80
CA ARG A 357 -8.93 -24.48 -4.24
C ARG A 357 -10.22 -23.68 -4.16
N LEU A 358 -10.17 -22.42 -3.71
CA LEU A 358 -11.36 -21.56 -3.65
C LEU A 358 -11.96 -21.30 -5.04
N VAL A 359 -11.11 -21.04 -6.05
CA VAL A 359 -11.57 -20.90 -7.43
C VAL A 359 -12.25 -22.19 -7.92
N ARG A 360 -11.65 -23.36 -7.67
CA ARG A 360 -12.24 -24.67 -8.04
C ARG A 360 -13.58 -24.95 -7.34
N LEU A 361 -13.74 -24.46 -6.11
CA LEU A 361 -15.00 -24.60 -5.35
C LEU A 361 -16.09 -23.62 -5.82
N GLY A 362 -15.81 -22.77 -6.81
CA GLY A 362 -16.79 -21.85 -7.39
C GLY A 362 -16.95 -20.55 -6.61
N VAL A 363 -15.98 -20.17 -5.78
CA VAL A 363 -15.98 -18.82 -5.18
C VAL A 363 -15.89 -17.79 -6.31
N PRO A 364 -16.76 -16.76 -6.33
CA PRO A 364 -16.73 -15.74 -7.38
C PRO A 364 -15.36 -15.05 -7.49
N THR A 365 -14.87 -14.90 -8.71
CA THR A 365 -13.59 -14.25 -9.03
C THR A 365 -13.82 -12.99 -9.85
N ILE A 366 -12.93 -12.02 -9.65
CA ILE A 366 -12.79 -10.85 -10.53
C ILE A 366 -11.58 -11.12 -11.41
N ASP A 367 -11.83 -11.43 -12.68
CA ASP A 367 -10.82 -11.81 -13.66
C ASP A 367 -10.33 -10.56 -14.41
N LEU A 368 -9.13 -10.05 -14.10
CA LEU A 368 -8.56 -8.88 -14.79
C LEU A 368 -8.31 -9.18 -16.27
N ASP A 369 -8.67 -8.24 -17.14
CA ASP A 369 -8.95 -8.50 -18.55
C ASP A 369 -8.06 -7.72 -19.55
N ALA A 370 -7.13 -6.89 -19.08
CA ALA A 370 -6.29 -6.10 -19.98
C ALA A 370 -4.82 -6.08 -19.52
N GLN A 371 -3.92 -6.66 -20.33
CA GLN A 371 -2.48 -6.66 -20.03
C GLN A 371 -1.77 -5.43 -20.59
N GLY A 372 -0.76 -4.95 -19.88
CA GLY A 372 -0.02 -3.72 -20.18
C GLY A 372 1.48 -3.87 -20.40
N ARG A 373 2.01 -5.10 -20.49
CA ARG A 373 3.47 -5.34 -20.44
C ARG A 373 4.10 -5.87 -21.72
N ALA A 374 3.34 -6.60 -22.54
CA ALA A 374 3.85 -7.31 -23.71
C ALA A 374 3.10 -6.90 -24.98
N ARG A 375 3.66 -7.21 -26.15
CA ARG A 375 2.96 -7.00 -27.44
C ARG A 375 1.67 -7.80 -27.50
N ALA A 376 0.68 -7.29 -28.23
CA ALA A 376 -0.58 -8.01 -28.46
C ALA A 376 -0.38 -9.36 -29.18
N SER A 377 0.58 -9.43 -30.10
CA SER A 377 0.99 -10.66 -30.78
C SER A 377 1.51 -11.71 -29.79
N LEU A 378 2.38 -11.32 -28.86
CA LEU A 378 2.87 -12.22 -27.79
C LEU A 378 1.76 -12.59 -26.80
N CYS A 379 0.83 -11.67 -26.52
CA CYS A 379 -0.33 -11.93 -25.66
C CYS A 379 -1.21 -13.08 -26.21
N SER A 380 -1.35 -13.16 -27.54
CA SER A 380 -2.13 -14.23 -28.19
C SER A 380 -1.62 -15.65 -27.91
N LEU A 381 -0.35 -15.81 -27.51
CA LEU A 381 0.24 -17.10 -27.16
C LEU A 381 -0.34 -17.69 -25.88
N TYR A 382 -0.92 -16.87 -24.99
CA TYR A 382 -1.42 -17.31 -23.69
C TYR A 382 -2.83 -16.82 -23.34
N ASN A 383 -3.35 -15.79 -24.01
CA ASN A 383 -4.64 -15.19 -23.63
C ASN A 383 -5.85 -16.13 -23.77
N TRP A 384 -5.76 -17.14 -24.65
CA TRP A 384 -6.77 -18.19 -24.84
C TRP A 384 -7.06 -18.97 -23.54
N ARG A 385 -6.14 -18.95 -22.57
CA ARG A 385 -6.31 -19.63 -21.28
C ARG A 385 -7.20 -18.85 -20.31
N TYR A 386 -7.42 -17.56 -20.56
CA TYR A 386 -8.06 -16.64 -19.64
C TYR A 386 -9.40 -16.13 -20.17
N LYS A 387 -10.27 -15.67 -19.27
CA LYS A 387 -11.57 -15.09 -19.64
C LYS A 387 -11.36 -13.68 -20.20
N ASN A 388 -11.64 -13.49 -21.48
CA ASN A 388 -11.64 -12.18 -22.15
C ASN A 388 -10.34 -11.36 -21.98
N LEU A 389 -9.17 -12.01 -21.91
CA LEU A 389 -7.91 -11.30 -21.75
C LEU A 389 -7.50 -10.58 -23.06
N GLY A 390 -7.55 -9.26 -23.03
CA GLY A 390 -7.09 -8.34 -24.06
C GLY A 390 -5.88 -7.51 -23.61
N ASN A 391 -5.74 -6.32 -24.20
CA ASN A 391 -4.59 -5.44 -24.04
C ASN A 391 -5.04 -4.05 -23.60
N LEU A 392 -4.23 -3.38 -22.78
CA LEU A 392 -4.41 -1.96 -22.48
C LEU A 392 -4.12 -1.09 -23.71
N GLU A 393 -4.70 0.11 -23.72
CA GLU A 393 -4.65 1.03 -24.86
C GLU A 393 -3.21 1.40 -25.24
N HIS A 394 -2.33 1.62 -24.27
CA HIS A 394 -0.94 2.01 -24.52
C HIS A 394 -0.15 0.91 -25.25
N VAL A 395 -0.42 -0.37 -24.97
CA VAL A 395 0.18 -1.51 -25.68
C VAL A 395 -0.19 -1.48 -27.16
N LEU A 396 -1.40 -1.04 -27.49
CA LEU A 396 -1.91 -0.99 -28.86
C LEU A 396 -1.47 0.27 -29.61
N GLN A 397 -1.09 1.33 -28.90
CA GLN A 397 -0.80 2.64 -29.50
C GLN A 397 0.68 2.97 -29.56
N GLN A 398 1.43 2.72 -28.49
CA GLN A 398 2.81 3.17 -28.34
C GLN A 398 3.76 2.48 -29.33
N LYS A 399 4.76 3.24 -29.78
CA LYS A 399 5.72 2.80 -30.80
C LYS A 399 6.60 1.65 -30.30
N GLU A 400 6.91 1.60 -29.01
CA GLU A 400 7.74 0.55 -28.40
C GLU A 400 7.18 -0.86 -28.60
N PHE A 401 5.85 -1.03 -28.59
CA PHE A 401 5.19 -2.32 -28.83
C PHE A 401 4.99 -2.66 -30.32
N LYS A 402 5.14 -1.66 -31.21
CA LYS A 402 4.96 -1.81 -32.66
C LYS A 402 6.27 -1.94 -33.44
N THR A 403 7.37 -1.45 -32.89
CA THR A 403 8.69 -1.48 -33.55
C THR A 403 9.13 -2.92 -33.74
N THR A 404 9.59 -3.31 -34.92
CA THR A 404 10.03 -4.70 -35.18
C THR A 404 11.31 -5.04 -34.42
N ASN A 405 11.57 -6.34 -34.24
CA ASN A 405 12.83 -6.81 -33.66
C ASN A 405 13.93 -6.70 -34.75
N ALA A 406 14.94 -5.86 -34.54
CA ALA A 406 15.99 -5.65 -35.54
C ALA A 406 16.74 -6.97 -35.86
N GLY A 407 16.91 -7.26 -37.15
CA GLY A 407 17.53 -8.51 -37.61
C GLY A 407 16.59 -9.72 -37.66
N PHE A 408 15.33 -9.59 -37.23
CA PHE A 408 14.34 -10.67 -37.26
C PHE A 408 13.09 -10.26 -38.04
N VAL A 409 12.59 -11.17 -38.88
CA VAL A 409 11.39 -10.93 -39.71
C VAL A 409 10.12 -10.93 -38.85
N TYR A 410 10.06 -11.81 -37.85
CA TYR A 410 8.90 -11.99 -36.97
C TYR A 410 9.23 -11.56 -35.54
N ASP A 411 8.20 -11.18 -34.78
CA ASP A 411 8.34 -10.80 -33.38
C ASP A 411 8.41 -12.00 -32.42
N TYR A 412 7.88 -13.15 -32.84
CA TYR A 412 8.14 -14.47 -32.26
C TYR A 412 8.20 -15.55 -33.35
N GLN A 413 8.96 -16.61 -33.11
CA GLN A 413 9.04 -17.78 -33.99
C GLN A 413 9.17 -19.05 -33.14
N LEU A 414 8.52 -20.12 -33.58
CA LEU A 414 8.84 -21.47 -33.14
C LEU A 414 9.81 -22.06 -34.15
N ILE A 415 11.02 -22.43 -33.70
CA ILE A 415 12.05 -23.01 -34.56
C ILE A 415 12.09 -24.51 -34.31
N ASN A 416 11.77 -25.29 -35.35
CA ASN A 416 11.96 -26.72 -35.31
C ASN A 416 13.46 -27.05 -35.32
N VAL A 417 13.92 -27.84 -34.35
CA VAL A 417 15.32 -28.24 -34.21
C VAL A 417 15.38 -29.76 -34.37
N GLU A 418 15.93 -30.20 -35.50
CA GLU A 418 16.14 -31.62 -35.79
C GLU A 418 17.28 -32.20 -34.97
N ASN A 419 17.40 -33.53 -34.98
CA ASN A 419 18.54 -34.21 -34.37
C ASN A 419 19.87 -33.70 -34.93
N PHE A 420 20.87 -33.60 -34.05
CA PHE A 420 22.25 -33.27 -34.43
C PHE A 420 23.16 -34.46 -34.14
N ASN A 421 23.92 -34.91 -35.15
CA ASN A 421 24.68 -36.16 -35.10
C ASN A 421 23.82 -37.37 -34.66
N ASP A 422 22.61 -37.47 -35.21
CA ASP A 422 21.60 -38.48 -34.88
C ASP A 422 21.14 -38.49 -33.41
N ILE A 423 21.48 -37.45 -32.64
CA ILE A 423 21.09 -37.27 -31.24
C ILE A 423 20.17 -36.06 -31.12
N GLY A 424 18.96 -36.28 -30.59
CA GLY A 424 18.03 -35.24 -30.19
C GLY A 424 18.19 -34.88 -28.72
N GLU A 425 17.21 -35.28 -27.91
CA GLU A 425 17.31 -35.28 -26.45
C GLU A 425 18.28 -36.36 -25.97
N SER A 426 19.07 -36.03 -24.96
CA SER A 426 20.06 -36.90 -24.34
C SER A 426 20.03 -36.77 -22.81
N GLU A 427 20.41 -37.84 -22.12
CA GLU A 427 20.35 -37.95 -20.66
C GLU A 427 21.68 -38.56 -20.15
N PRO A 428 22.78 -37.78 -20.08
CA PRO A 428 24.09 -38.31 -19.68
C PRO A 428 24.14 -38.77 -18.22
N ILE A 429 23.28 -38.20 -17.38
CA ILE A 429 23.05 -38.61 -15.99
C ILE A 429 21.53 -38.72 -15.82
N PRO A 430 21.01 -39.70 -15.07
CA PRO A 430 19.57 -39.85 -14.87
C PRO A 430 18.87 -38.53 -14.49
N TYR A 431 17.79 -38.21 -15.19
CA TYR A 431 16.97 -36.99 -15.10
C TYR A 431 17.67 -35.68 -15.49
N PHE A 432 18.86 -35.73 -16.10
CA PHE A 432 19.60 -34.57 -16.58
C PHE A 432 19.42 -34.40 -18.09
N TYR A 433 18.20 -34.06 -18.53
CA TYR A 433 17.86 -33.90 -19.94
C TYR A 433 18.63 -32.73 -20.58
N GLN A 434 19.25 -33.00 -21.73
CA GLN A 434 20.01 -32.06 -22.53
C GLN A 434 19.64 -32.21 -24.01
N VAL A 435 19.78 -31.13 -24.77
CA VAL A 435 19.69 -31.18 -26.24
C VAL A 435 21.01 -30.65 -26.79
N ASN A 436 21.63 -31.41 -27.69
CA ASN A 436 22.85 -30.98 -28.36
C ASN A 436 22.50 -30.06 -29.53
N TYR A 437 23.03 -28.84 -29.52
CA TYR A 437 22.91 -27.91 -30.64
C TYR A 437 24.28 -27.38 -31.05
N PHE A 438 24.42 -27.06 -32.34
CA PHE A 438 25.64 -26.56 -32.95
C PHE A 438 26.09 -25.26 -32.27
N TYR A 439 27.29 -25.25 -31.66
CA TYR A 439 27.98 -24.04 -31.24
C TYR A 439 29.07 -23.75 -32.27
N ASN A 440 28.75 -22.97 -33.32
CA ASN A 440 29.77 -22.43 -34.21
C ASN A 440 30.51 -21.35 -33.42
N ARG A 441 31.74 -21.62 -32.99
CA ARG A 441 32.65 -20.63 -32.42
C ARG A 441 33.28 -19.78 -33.51
#